data_AF-A0A2N6IM38-F1
#
_entry.id   AF-A0A2N6IM38-F1
#
_cell.length_a   1.000
_cell.length_b   1.000
_cell.length_c   1.000
_cell.angle_alpha   90.00
_cell.angle_beta   90.00
_cell.angle_gamma   90.00
#
_symmetry.space_group_name_H-M   'P 1'
#
loop_
_entity.id
_entity.type
_entity.pdbx_description
1 polymer ?
#
loop_
_entity_poly.entity_id
_entity_poly.type
_entity_poly.pdbx_seq_one_letter_code
_entity_poly.pdbx_strand_id
1 'polypeptide(L)'
;MHMPIQFDTLDYAKRLASAGVPTQQAEAHAAALGDVLGSAVVVHSELAALERNLLGEIKLVAQRVDTRVGALDVKIDALELKLDSRIDTLELKLDSRIDALEQKFDARFDNCEQKFDTRFDNSEQKFDARLERMDLRQGADMKHVYWMMSTLILLNLGILSKLMLQ
;
A
#
# COMPACT_ATOMS: atom_id res chain seq x y z
N MET A 1 -44.53 35.23 24.81
CA MET A 1 -45.87 35.40 25.44
C MET A 1 -46.82 35.90 24.37
N HIS A 2 -47.61 35.02 23.75
CA HIS A 2 -48.71 35.46 22.88
C HIS A 2 -49.97 35.46 23.73
N MET A 3 -50.43 36.65 24.11
CA MET A 3 -51.68 36.80 24.85
C MET A 3 -52.82 36.62 23.83
N PRO A 4 -53.73 35.65 24.02
CA PRO A 4 -54.89 35.55 23.15
C PRO A 4 -55.73 36.82 23.36
N ILE A 5 -55.93 37.59 22.29
CA ILE A 5 -56.82 38.74 22.32
C ILE A 5 -58.23 38.16 22.45
N GLN A 6 -58.78 38.16 23.67
CA GLN A 6 -60.16 37.77 23.89
C GLN A 6 -61.07 38.87 23.34
N PHE A 7 -61.65 38.63 22.16
CA PHE A 7 -62.62 39.53 21.57
C PHE A 7 -64.00 39.24 22.15
N ASP A 8 -64.48 40.14 23.01
CA ASP A 8 -65.84 40.08 23.55
C ASP A 8 -66.81 40.65 22.52
N THR A 9 -67.49 39.77 21.80
CA THR A 9 -68.51 40.11 20.80
C THR A 9 -69.67 40.90 21.40
N LEU A 10 -70.01 40.68 22.67
CA LEU A 10 -71.12 41.34 23.35
C LEU A 10 -70.77 42.77 23.75
N ASP A 11 -69.57 43.02 24.30
CA ASP A 11 -69.11 44.37 24.61
C ASP A 11 -68.93 45.21 23.34
N TYR A 12 -68.41 44.60 22.27
CA TYR A 12 -68.24 45.26 20.97
C TYR A 12 -69.58 45.65 20.32
N ALA A 13 -70.58 44.76 20.33
CA ALA A 13 -71.92 45.07 19.84
C ALA A 13 -72.58 46.22 20.61
N LYS A 14 -72.45 46.23 21.95
CA LYS A 14 -72.98 47.31 22.81
C LYS A 14 -72.33 48.66 22.50
N ARG A 15 -71.01 48.68 22.27
CA ARG A 15 -70.29 49.90 21.89
C ARG A 15 -70.74 50.44 20.54
N LEU A 16 -70.91 49.58 19.54
CA LEU A 16 -71.46 49.96 18.22
C LEU A 16 -72.88 50.53 18.32
N ALA A 17 -73.75 49.89 19.11
CA ALA A 17 -75.10 50.37 19.34
C ALA A 17 -75.13 51.75 20.04
N SER A 18 -74.25 51.96 21.02
CA SER A 18 -74.10 53.26 21.71
C SER A 18 -73.54 54.36 20.81
N ALA A 19 -72.86 54.00 19.72
CA ALA A 19 -72.34 54.93 18.71
C ALA A 19 -73.36 55.24 17.59
N GLY A 20 -74.60 54.75 17.70
CA GLY A 20 -75.69 55.03 16.77
C GLY A 20 -75.90 54.01 15.65
N VAL A 21 -75.19 52.88 15.65
CA VAL A 21 -75.45 51.77 14.72
C VAL A 21 -76.69 51.01 15.17
N PRO A 22 -77.65 50.68 14.28
CA PRO A 22 -78.81 49.86 14.62
C PRO A 22 -78.39 48.54 15.29
N THR A 23 -79.08 48.13 16.35
CA THR A 23 -78.71 46.98 17.18
C THR A 23 -78.47 45.70 16.36
N GLN A 24 -79.34 45.46 15.38
CA GLN A 24 -79.26 44.29 14.50
C GLN A 24 -78.01 44.32 13.60
N GLN A 25 -77.57 45.51 13.16
CA GLN A 25 -76.33 45.69 12.40
C GLN A 25 -75.09 45.60 13.31
N ALA A 26 -75.17 46.11 14.54
CA ALA A 26 -74.11 46.02 15.53
C ALA A 26 -73.81 44.57 15.93
N GLU A 27 -74.85 43.75 16.14
CA GLU A 27 -74.73 42.31 16.40
C GLU A 27 -74.15 41.56 15.20
N ALA A 28 -74.62 41.84 13.98
CA ALA A 28 -74.09 41.23 12.77
C ALA A 28 -72.60 41.56 12.53
N HIS A 29 -72.19 42.80 12.78
CA HIS A 29 -70.78 43.22 12.71
C HIS A 29 -69.92 42.54 13.78
N ALA A 30 -70.43 42.43 15.01
CA ALA A 30 -69.74 41.74 16.09
C ALA A 30 -69.55 40.25 15.80
N ALA A 31 -70.59 39.58 15.29
CA ALA A 31 -70.53 38.18 14.91
C ALA A 31 -69.51 37.93 13.78
N ALA A 32 -69.56 38.71 12.70
CA ALA A 32 -68.64 38.58 11.58
C ALA A 32 -67.17 38.81 11.99
N LEU A 33 -66.91 39.81 12.85
CA LEU A 33 -65.57 40.07 13.38
C LEU A 33 -65.10 38.96 14.35
N GLY A 34 -66.02 38.42 15.16
CA GLY A 34 -65.77 37.28 16.03
C GLY A 34 -65.38 36.02 15.25
N ASP A 35 -66.06 35.73 14.14
CA ASP A 35 -65.74 34.60 13.26
C ASP A 35 -64.36 34.76 12.59
N VAL A 36 -64.03 35.96 12.10
CA VAL A 36 -62.71 36.25 11.51
C VAL A 36 -61.59 36.11 12.54
N LEU A 37 -61.79 36.63 13.76
CA LEU A 37 -60.80 36.54 14.84
C LEU A 37 -60.67 35.11 15.39
N GLY A 38 -61.78 34.36 15.45
CA GLY A 38 -61.78 32.93 15.78
C GLY A 38 -60.96 32.11 14.78
N SER A 39 -61.16 32.35 13.48
CA SER A 39 -60.36 31.74 12.41
C SER A 39 -58.87 32.09 12.53
N ALA A 40 -58.54 33.36 12.81
CA ALA A 40 -57.16 33.78 13.01
C ALA A 40 -56.50 33.03 14.18
N VAL A 41 -57.19 32.83 15.31
CA VAL A 41 -56.67 32.07 16.46
C VAL A 41 -56.41 30.60 16.11
N VAL A 42 -57.29 29.97 15.32
CA VAL A 42 -57.11 28.59 14.83
C VAL A 42 -55.83 28.48 14.00
N VAL A 43 -55.61 29.39 13.05
CA VAL A 43 -54.39 29.42 12.21
C VAL A 43 -53.10 29.56 13.05
N HIS A 44 -53.12 30.35 14.13
CA HIS A 44 -51.96 30.45 15.03
C HIS A 44 -51.67 29.13 15.74
N SER A 45 -52.71 28.40 16.14
CA SER A 45 -52.55 27.10 16.80
C SER A 45 -52.03 26.02 15.84
N GLU A 46 -52.48 26.03 14.59
CA GLU A 46 -51.99 25.16 13.52
C GLU A 46 -50.53 25.48 13.16
N LEU A 47 -50.18 26.76 13.06
CA LEU A 47 -48.80 27.20 12.83
C LEU A 47 -47.86 26.74 13.96
N ALA A 48 -48.29 26.89 15.22
CA ALA A 48 -47.52 26.41 16.37
C ALA A 48 -47.41 24.88 16.42
N ALA A 49 -48.39 24.14 15.89
CA ALA A 49 -48.28 22.69 15.73
C ALA A 49 -47.30 22.32 14.61
N LEU A 50 -47.36 23.03 13.48
CA LEU A 50 -46.44 22.85 12.35
C LEU A 50 -44.99 23.13 12.73
N GLU A 51 -44.73 24.21 13.48
CA GLU A 51 -43.39 24.57 13.97
C GLU A 51 -42.81 23.47 14.87
N ARG A 52 -43.63 22.94 15.81
CA ARG A 52 -43.23 21.83 16.67
C ARG A 52 -42.93 20.56 15.88
N ASN A 53 -43.76 20.24 14.88
CA ASN A 53 -43.54 19.09 14.02
C ASN A 53 -42.24 19.23 13.21
N LEU A 54 -42.00 20.41 12.61
CA LEU A 54 -40.80 20.68 11.83
C LEU A 54 -39.53 20.62 12.70
N LEU A 55 -39.56 21.18 13.90
CA LEU A 55 -38.46 21.05 14.86
C LEU A 55 -38.20 19.60 15.25
N GLY A 56 -39.25 18.78 15.37
CA GLY A 56 -39.15 17.34 15.60
C GLY A 56 -38.45 16.62 14.45
N GLU A 57 -38.90 16.85 13.22
CA GLU A 57 -38.30 16.29 12.00
C GLU A 57 -36.84 16.71 11.83
N ILE A 58 -36.51 17.99 12.06
CA ILE A 58 -35.13 18.48 12.02
C ILE A 58 -34.25 17.75 13.03
N LYS A 59 -34.73 17.54 14.26
CA LYS A 59 -33.98 16.77 15.28
C LYS A 59 -33.78 15.32 14.87
N LEU A 60 -34.81 14.68 14.31
CA LEU A 60 -34.70 13.30 13.82
C LEU A 60 -33.71 13.17 12.67
N VAL A 61 -33.73 14.12 11.73
CA VAL A 61 -32.78 14.17 10.62
C VAL A 61 -31.36 14.39 11.14
N ALA A 62 -31.16 15.32 12.07
CA ALA A 62 -29.85 15.56 12.69
C ALA A 62 -29.31 14.29 13.35
N GLN A 63 -30.11 13.62 14.18
CA GLN A 63 -29.72 12.36 14.83
C GLN A 63 -29.39 11.25 13.82
N ARG A 64 -30.15 11.15 12.73
CA ARG A 64 -29.88 10.19 11.66
C ARG A 64 -28.58 10.49 10.92
N VAL A 65 -28.27 11.78 10.72
CA VAL A 65 -27.00 12.22 10.13
C VAL A 65 -25.85 11.87 11.06
N ASP A 66 -25.93 12.24 12.35
CA ASP A 66 -24.88 11.91 13.34
C ASP A 66 -24.62 10.40 13.41
N THR A 67 -25.68 9.60 13.41
CA THR A 67 -25.57 8.13 13.39
C THR A 67 -24.87 7.62 12.13
N ARG A 68 -25.19 8.20 10.97
CA ARG A 68 -24.54 7.83 9.70
C ARG A 68 -23.09 8.27 9.64
N VAL A 69 -22.77 9.45 10.16
CA VAL A 69 -21.40 9.97 10.25
C VAL A 69 -20.57 9.06 11.16
N GLY A 70 -21.05 8.76 12.37
CA GLY A 70 -20.35 7.82 13.26
C GLY A 70 -20.18 6.42 12.66
N ALA A 71 -21.16 5.93 11.89
CA ALA A 71 -21.02 4.66 11.17
C ALA A 71 -20.01 4.74 10.01
N LEU A 72 -19.78 5.91 9.41
CA LEU A 72 -18.73 6.12 8.42
C LEU A 72 -17.36 6.19 9.09
N ASP A 73 -17.22 6.89 10.22
CA ASP A 73 -15.97 6.95 10.98
C ASP A 73 -15.49 5.54 11.35
N VAL A 74 -16.37 4.71 11.91
CA VAL A 74 -16.04 3.30 12.23
C VAL A 74 -15.62 2.50 10.99
N LYS A 75 -16.24 2.76 9.82
CA LYS A 75 -15.84 2.10 8.57
C LYS A 75 -14.49 2.58 8.06
N ILE A 76 -14.18 3.86 8.24
CA ILE A 76 -12.88 4.43 7.89
C ILE A 76 -11.80 3.80 8.76
N ASP A 77 -11.98 3.77 10.09
CA ASP A 77 -11.04 3.14 11.01
C ASP A 77 -10.80 1.65 10.65
N ALA A 78 -11.88 0.92 10.32
CA ALA A 78 -11.76 -0.48 9.91
C ALA A 78 -11.03 -0.65 8.56
N LEU A 79 -11.15 0.31 7.64
CA LEU A 79 -10.41 0.30 6.38
C LEU A 79 -8.94 0.65 6.58
N GLU A 80 -8.62 1.60 7.46
CA GLU A 80 -7.25 1.97 7.83
C GLU A 80 -6.53 0.75 8.43
N LEU A 81 -7.11 0.11 9.44
CA LEU A 81 -6.55 -1.11 10.05
C LEU A 81 -6.33 -2.24 9.02
N LYS A 82 -7.25 -2.39 8.07
CA LYS A 82 -7.13 -3.38 7.00
C LYS A 82 -6.04 -3.03 6.00
N LEU A 83 -5.82 -1.75 5.72
CA LEU A 83 -4.74 -1.30 4.85
C LEU A 83 -3.39 -1.49 5.52
N ASP A 84 -3.24 -1.11 6.78
CA ASP A 84 -2.01 -1.31 7.56
C ASP A 84 -1.62 -2.79 7.60
N SER A 85 -2.56 -3.68 7.95
CA SER A 85 -2.31 -5.12 7.95
C SER A 85 -1.91 -5.67 6.58
N ARG A 86 -2.45 -5.12 5.49
CA ARG A 86 -2.06 -5.50 4.13
C ARG A 86 -0.67 -4.98 3.77
N ILE A 87 -0.29 -3.80 4.23
CA ILE A 87 1.05 -3.24 4.04
C ILE A 87 2.08 -4.11 4.78
N ASP A 88 1.87 -4.40 6.06
CA ASP A 88 2.76 -5.28 6.85
C ASP A 88 2.95 -6.65 6.17
N THR A 89 1.85 -7.22 5.66
CA THR A 89 1.90 -8.51 4.95
C THR A 89 2.70 -8.42 3.65
N LEU A 90 2.63 -7.29 2.94
CA LEU A 90 3.39 -7.08 1.70
C LEU A 90 4.87 -6.86 1.99
N GLU A 91 5.21 -6.11 3.04
CA GLU A 91 6.58 -5.90 3.50
C GLU A 91 7.24 -7.24 3.84
N LEU A 92 6.62 -8.05 4.70
CA LEU A 92 7.13 -9.39 5.04
C LEU A 92 7.33 -10.30 3.81
N LYS A 93 6.44 -10.21 2.83
CA LYS A 93 6.56 -10.98 1.58
C LYS A 93 7.69 -10.49 0.69
N LEU A 94 7.95 -9.18 0.67
CA LEU A 94 9.05 -8.60 -0.07
C LEU A 94 10.39 -8.98 0.58
N ASP A 95 10.50 -8.86 1.90
CA ASP A 95 11.70 -9.27 2.64
C ASP A 95 12.02 -10.74 2.41
N SER A 96 11.03 -11.62 2.57
CA SER A 96 11.20 -13.06 2.29
C SER A 96 11.63 -13.36 0.84
N ARG A 97 11.19 -12.54 -0.13
CA ARG A 97 11.60 -12.69 -1.54
C ARG A 97 13.01 -12.20 -1.77
N ILE A 98 13.43 -11.14 -1.09
CA ILE A 98 14.80 -10.61 -1.14
C ILE A 98 15.75 -11.66 -0.54
N ASP A 99 15.49 -12.17 0.66
CA ASP A 99 16.29 -13.22 1.30
C ASP A 99 16.44 -14.45 0.39
N ALA A 100 15.34 -14.88 -0.24
CA ALA A 100 15.35 -16.02 -1.15
C ALA A 100 16.14 -15.74 -2.46
N LEU A 101 16.23 -14.49 -2.89
CA LEU A 101 17.06 -14.09 -4.04
C LEU A 101 18.53 -14.03 -3.65
N GLU A 102 18.86 -13.47 -2.49
CA GLU A 102 20.23 -13.43 -1.95
C GLU A 102 20.80 -14.85 -1.82
N GLN A 103 20.08 -15.76 -1.17
CA GLN A 103 20.50 -17.17 -1.07
C GLN A 103 20.71 -17.85 -2.42
N LYS A 104 19.88 -17.51 -3.43
CA LYS A 104 20.04 -18.05 -4.79
C LYS A 104 21.27 -17.47 -5.49
N PHE A 105 21.60 -16.21 -5.25
CA PHE A 105 22.79 -15.58 -5.79
C PHE A 105 24.05 -16.13 -5.15
N ASP A 106 24.08 -16.28 -3.82
CA ASP A 106 25.19 -16.89 -3.09
C ASP A 106 25.47 -18.31 -3.60
N ALA A 107 24.43 -19.15 -3.66
CA ALA A 107 24.58 -20.52 -4.17
C ALA A 107 25.06 -20.59 -5.62
N ARG A 108 24.69 -19.60 -6.47
CA ARG A 108 25.19 -19.50 -7.84
C ARG A 108 26.64 -19.04 -7.88
N PHE A 109 27.04 -18.16 -6.99
CA PHE A 109 28.41 -17.67 -6.89
C PHE A 109 29.34 -18.80 -6.43
N ASP A 110 28.98 -19.51 -5.35
CA ASP A 110 29.71 -20.68 -4.86
C ASP A 110 29.87 -21.76 -5.96
N ASN A 111 28.80 -22.02 -6.71
CA ASN A 111 28.87 -22.98 -7.82
C ASN A 111 29.80 -22.51 -8.96
N CYS A 112 29.87 -21.20 -9.19
CA CYS A 112 30.75 -20.61 -10.19
C CYS A 112 32.21 -20.73 -9.75
N GLU A 113 32.50 -20.39 -8.50
CA GLU A 113 33.83 -20.51 -7.88
C GLU A 113 34.34 -21.95 -7.96
N GLN A 114 33.54 -22.93 -7.52
CA GLN A 114 33.90 -24.35 -7.63
C GLN A 114 34.20 -24.81 -9.06
N LYS A 115 33.45 -24.30 -10.06
CA LYS A 115 33.71 -24.60 -11.47
C LYS A 115 35.00 -23.97 -11.97
N PHE A 116 35.34 -22.78 -11.49
CA PHE A 116 36.60 -22.11 -11.81
C PHE A 116 37.78 -22.87 -11.19
N ASP A 117 37.71 -23.21 -9.90
CA ASP A 117 38.74 -24.01 -9.21
C ASP A 117 38.97 -25.34 -9.93
N THR A 118 37.90 -26.09 -10.20
CA THR A 118 37.99 -27.35 -10.94
C THR A 118 38.65 -27.17 -12.31
N ARG A 119 38.35 -26.08 -13.03
CA ARG A 119 38.98 -25.79 -14.33
C ARG A 119 40.45 -25.42 -14.18
N PHE A 120 40.80 -24.69 -13.13
CA PHE A 120 42.16 -24.29 -12.83
C PHE A 120 43.02 -25.52 -12.49
N ASP A 121 42.57 -26.37 -11.58
CA ASP A 121 43.24 -27.62 -11.21
C ASP A 121 43.48 -28.52 -12.44
N ASN A 122 42.45 -28.68 -13.28
CA ASN A 122 42.57 -29.43 -14.53
C ASN A 122 43.58 -28.82 -15.51
N SER A 123 43.74 -27.49 -15.49
CA SER A 123 44.72 -26.80 -16.32
C SER A 123 46.13 -27.01 -15.78
N GLU A 124 46.33 -26.87 -14.46
CA GLU A 124 47.59 -27.13 -13.76
C GLU A 124 48.08 -28.55 -14.03
N GLN A 125 47.22 -29.56 -13.83
CA GLN A 125 47.55 -30.96 -14.12
C GLN A 125 47.97 -31.19 -15.58
N LYS A 126 47.34 -30.51 -16.54
CA LYS A 126 47.72 -30.60 -17.95
C LYS A 126 49.07 -29.94 -18.23
N PHE A 127 49.40 -28.86 -17.52
CA PHE A 127 50.69 -28.22 -17.62
C PHE A 127 51.79 -29.09 -17.01
N ASP A 128 51.58 -29.64 -15.82
CA ASP A 128 52.53 -30.56 -15.16
C ASP A 128 52.82 -31.78 -16.04
N ALA A 129 51.77 -32.41 -16.59
CA ALA A 129 51.93 -33.54 -17.50
C ALA A 129 52.69 -33.18 -18.79
N ARG A 130 52.61 -31.92 -19.25
CA ARG A 130 53.41 -31.46 -20.40
C ARG A 130 54.87 -31.22 -20.02
N LEU A 131 55.13 -30.65 -18.85
CA LEU A 131 56.49 -30.45 -18.33
C LEU A 131 57.19 -31.79 -18.14
N GLU A 132 56.54 -32.76 -17.49
CA GLU A 132 57.11 -34.10 -17.27
C GLU A 132 57.45 -34.79 -18.60
N ARG A 133 56.58 -34.70 -19.61
CA ARG A 133 56.88 -35.22 -20.96
C ARG A 133 58.07 -34.53 -21.60
N MET A 134 58.23 -33.22 -21.40
CA MET A 134 59.37 -32.46 -21.92
C MET A 134 60.67 -32.87 -21.23
N ASP A 135 60.65 -33.04 -19.90
CA ASP A 135 61.81 -33.48 -19.13
C ASP A 135 62.25 -34.90 -19.53
N LEU A 136 61.30 -35.82 -19.72
CA LEU A 136 61.58 -37.16 -20.23
C LEU A 136 62.22 -37.12 -21.62
N ARG A 137 61.71 -36.28 -22.53
CA ARG A 137 62.26 -36.12 -23.87
C ARG A 137 63.68 -35.54 -23.83
N GLN A 138 63.89 -34.47 -23.08
CA GLN A 138 65.20 -33.86 -22.93
C GLN A 138 66.20 -34.83 -22.28
N GLY A 139 65.76 -35.61 -21.29
CA GLY A 139 66.58 -36.66 -20.69
C GLY A 139 66.96 -37.76 -21.68
N ALA A 140 66.06 -38.18 -22.56
CA ALA A 140 66.34 -39.14 -23.63
C ALA A 140 67.32 -38.57 -24.66
N ASP A 141 67.07 -37.34 -25.13
CA ASP A 141 67.95 -36.64 -26.08
C ASP A 141 69.36 -36.47 -25.50
N MET A 142 69.48 -36.12 -24.22
CA MET A 142 70.75 -36.01 -23.52
C MET A 142 71.49 -37.35 -23.47
N LYS A 143 70.81 -38.46 -23.13
CA LYS A 143 71.41 -39.80 -23.14
C LYS A 143 71.93 -40.17 -24.54
N HIS A 144 71.18 -39.84 -25.59
CA HIS A 144 71.63 -40.04 -26.97
C HIS A 144 72.89 -39.23 -27.28
N VAL A 145 72.96 -37.97 -26.86
CA VAL A 145 74.16 -37.12 -27.02
C VAL A 145 75.36 -37.72 -26.27
N TYR A 146 75.19 -38.14 -25.01
CA TYR A 146 76.26 -38.81 -24.24
C TYR A 146 76.76 -40.07 -24.93
N TRP A 147 75.85 -40.88 -25.49
CA TRP A 147 76.21 -42.08 -26.22
C TRP A 147 77.02 -41.75 -27.48
N MET A 148 76.58 -40.78 -28.29
CA MET A 148 77.30 -40.33 -29.49
C MET A 148 78.69 -39.73 -29.17
N MET A 149 78.80 -38.94 -28.10
CA MET A 149 80.08 -38.38 -27.69
C MET A 149 81.04 -39.47 -27.22
N SER A 150 80.54 -40.47 -26.49
CA SER A 150 81.36 -41.60 -26.03
C SER A 150 81.91 -42.42 -27.21
N THR A 151 81.08 -42.71 -28.21
CA THR A 151 81.52 -43.43 -29.43
C THR A 151 82.49 -42.60 -30.25
N LEU A 152 82.28 -41.28 -30.37
CA LEU A 152 83.20 -40.36 -31.06
C LEU A 152 84.57 -40.27 -30.37
N ILE A 153 84.61 -40.19 -29.03
CA ILE A 153 85.86 -40.18 -28.25
C ILE A 153 86.63 -41.48 -28.46
N LEU A 154 85.95 -42.64 -28.35
CA LEU A 154 86.55 -43.96 -28.59
C LEU A 154 87.16 -44.07 -30.00
N LEU A 155 86.42 -43.61 -31.02
CA LEU A 155 86.89 -43.60 -32.40
C LEU A 155 88.15 -42.73 -32.57
N ASN A 156 88.15 -41.51 -32.04
CA ASN A 156 89.29 -40.60 -32.09
C ASN A 156 90.53 -41.19 -31.38
N LEU A 157 90.36 -41.79 -30.19
CA LEU A 157 91.45 -42.45 -29.46
C LEU A 157 92.06 -43.64 -30.23
N GLY A 158 91.23 -44.43 -30.92
CA GLY A 158 91.67 -45.54 -31.76
C GLY A 158 92.52 -45.08 -32.95
N ILE A 159 92.10 -43.99 -33.61
CA ILE A 159 92.85 -43.37 -34.72
C ILE A 159 94.20 -42.84 -34.21
N LEU A 160 94.22 -42.13 -33.08
CA LEU A 160 95.44 -41.62 -32.44
C LEU A 160 96.43 -42.74 -32.08
N SER A 161 95.95 -43.84 -31.48
CA SER A 161 96.78 -44.99 -31.14
C SER A 161 97.43 -45.62 -32.37
N LYS A 162 96.68 -45.71 -33.48
CA LYS A 162 97.19 -46.25 -34.75
C LYS A 162 98.24 -45.34 -35.39
N LEU A 163 98.07 -44.02 -35.30
CA LEU A 163 99.04 -43.02 -35.79
C LEU A 163 100.35 -43.05 -34.99
N MET A 164 100.31 -43.31 -33.68
CA MET A 164 101.50 -43.35 -32.81
C MET A 164 102.31 -44.66 -32.94
N LEU A 165 101.74 -45.71 -33.53
CA LEU A 165 102.39 -47.01 -33.75
C LEU A 165 103.04 -47.15 -35.14
N GLN A 166 102.95 -46.12 -36.01
CA GLN A 166 103.64 -46.01 -37.30
C GLN A 166 104.86 -45.09 -37.18
#